data_AF-A0A527RBP3-F1
#
_entry.id   AF-A0A527RBP3-F1
#
_cell.length_a   1.000
_cell.length_b   1.000
_cell.length_c   1.000
_cell.angle_alpha   90.00
_cell.angle_beta   90.00
_cell.angle_gamma   90.00
#
_symmetry.space_group_name_H-M   'P 1'
#
loop_
_entity.id
_entity.type
_entity.pdbx_description
1 polymer ?
#
loop_
_entity_poly.entity_id
_entity_poly.type
_entity_poly.pdbx_seq_one_letter_code
_entity_poly.pdbx_strand_id
1 'polypeptide(L)'
;MQTSARPRLRRAPAFALCALSAVLLAGCTSTPQPKAMLDKRPRSKEYFAESEYGVKASPRVAFMRRGGGRDQLGKPYQVRGKWYYPKEDRHYAKVGLASWYGDAFHGRLTANGEVYDTAQLTAAHPTMPLPSYARVTNLETGSSVIVRVNDRGPYHEGRIIDVSERAAQMLDYGKVGTAKVKVEYVGRAPLDGNDDQYLMASYHPGNRRPDPSDGLPTGVMVAMNGPSPSLSVSDAPPAAVPFPGQLTNSGQAFAAQPGLSEQSAPSEQPAMSAQTPGASDVVLPDFGPIVPERPEFRLPQNSPFAMASLSYADERVKRADVFAALDANGMSPADILQSWKKSNRQEQAPGSDYVAAGSFDDATEAKRVAAALEPFGRTEIQRTELDGDDWYAVNVYPDGHGSIDDVLQAAWSHGAPDALVVRN
;
A
#
# COMPACT_ATOMS: atom_id res chain seq x y z
N MET A 1 23.54 -47.27 120.91
CA MET A 1 22.28 -47.54 120.17
C MET A 1 22.27 -46.60 118.98
N GLN A 2 22.66 -47.03 117.77
CA GLN A 2 21.79 -47.66 116.76
C GLN A 2 20.47 -46.89 116.65
N THR A 3 20.14 -46.25 115.52
CA THR A 3 19.90 -46.92 114.23
C THR A 3 20.15 -46.03 113.01
N SER A 4 20.62 -46.70 111.96
CA SER A 4 20.77 -46.24 110.58
C SER A 4 19.41 -46.11 109.88
N ALA A 5 19.23 -45.10 109.04
CA ALA A 5 18.30 -45.16 107.90
C ALA A 5 18.72 -44.21 106.77
N ARG A 6 19.29 -44.77 105.70
CA ARG A 6 19.41 -44.13 104.38
C ARG A 6 18.04 -44.10 103.69
N PRO A 7 17.58 -42.98 103.10
CA PRO A 7 16.51 -43.01 102.13
C PRO A 7 17.05 -42.97 100.70
N ARG A 8 16.88 -44.13 100.07
CA ARG A 8 16.69 -44.46 98.65
C ARG A 8 16.60 -43.27 97.67
N LEU A 9 17.51 -43.27 96.69
CA LEU A 9 17.34 -42.65 95.38
C LEU A 9 15.97 -43.05 94.80
N ARG A 10 15.05 -42.10 94.69
CA ARG A 10 13.86 -42.25 93.85
C ARG A 10 14.23 -41.86 92.43
N ARG A 11 14.31 -42.90 91.58
CA ARG A 11 14.27 -42.79 90.13
C ARG A 11 12.92 -42.20 89.71
N ALA A 12 12.92 -40.98 89.19
CA ALA A 12 11.99 -40.43 88.19
C ALA A 12 12.29 -38.92 88.08
N PRO A 13 12.55 -38.37 86.87
CA PRO A 13 11.52 -38.36 85.86
C PRO A 13 12.06 -38.71 84.46
N ALA A 14 12.26 -40.00 84.18
CA ALA A 14 12.52 -40.45 82.82
C ALA A 14 11.33 -40.16 81.88
N PHE A 15 10.11 -40.03 82.42
CA PHE A 15 8.93 -39.67 81.65
C PHE A 15 8.85 -38.19 81.25
N ALA A 16 9.45 -37.27 82.01
CA ALA A 16 9.49 -35.86 81.63
C ALA A 16 10.51 -35.58 80.53
N LEU A 17 11.64 -36.32 80.51
CA LEU A 17 12.62 -36.23 79.44
C LEU A 17 12.11 -36.85 78.13
N CYS A 18 11.39 -37.98 78.20
CA CYS A 18 10.83 -38.63 77.01
C CYS A 18 9.72 -37.79 76.34
N ALA A 19 8.91 -37.07 77.12
CA ALA A 19 7.88 -36.18 76.57
C ALA A 19 8.48 -34.94 75.88
N LEU A 20 9.60 -34.41 76.38
CA LEU A 20 10.31 -33.30 75.73
C LEU A 20 11.01 -33.74 74.43
N SER A 21 11.53 -34.98 74.37
CA SER A 21 12.13 -35.52 73.13
C SER A 21 11.10 -35.80 72.03
N ALA A 22 9.86 -36.19 72.38
CA ALA A 22 8.80 -36.44 71.40
C ALA A 22 8.32 -35.14 70.71
N VAL A 23 8.35 -34.00 71.40
CA VAL A 23 8.04 -32.69 70.79
C VAL A 23 9.19 -32.19 69.92
N LEU A 24 10.45 -32.51 70.24
CA LEU A 24 11.62 -32.15 69.42
C LEU A 24 11.80 -33.04 68.18
N LEU A 25 11.32 -34.29 68.18
CA LEU A 25 11.40 -35.21 67.04
C LEU A 25 10.27 -35.05 66.01
N ALA A 26 9.17 -34.37 66.35
CA ALA A 26 8.10 -34.04 65.39
C ALA A 26 8.44 -32.87 64.44
N GLY A 27 9.59 -32.21 64.63
CA GLY A 27 10.02 -31.04 63.83
C GLY A 27 10.71 -31.35 62.50
N CYS A 28 11.06 -32.62 62.22
CA CYS A 28 11.86 -32.99 61.03
C CYS A 28 11.11 -33.82 59.98
N THR A 29 9.79 -33.74 59.95
CA THR A 29 8.98 -34.22 58.81
C THR A 29 8.10 -33.11 58.27
N SER A 30 8.73 -31.97 57.96
CA SER A 30 8.23 -31.13 56.89
C SER A 30 8.80 -31.69 55.60
N THR A 31 8.03 -32.54 54.92
CA THR A 31 8.22 -32.70 53.49
C THR A 31 8.25 -31.28 52.92
N PRO A 32 9.30 -30.88 52.18
CA PRO A 32 9.16 -29.69 51.37
C PRO A 32 7.99 -30.02 50.47
N GLN A 33 6.85 -29.37 50.69
CA GLN A 33 5.97 -29.10 49.56
C GLN A 33 6.94 -28.62 48.49
N PRO A 34 6.93 -29.19 47.27
CA PRO A 34 7.44 -28.42 46.18
C PRO A 34 6.61 -27.14 46.28
N LYS A 35 7.20 -26.07 46.83
CA LYS A 35 6.89 -24.74 46.37
C LYS A 35 6.95 -24.98 44.90
N ALA A 36 5.78 -25.02 44.26
CA ALA A 36 5.70 -24.82 42.84
C ALA A 36 6.67 -23.66 42.67
N MET A 37 7.85 -23.98 42.14
CA MET A 37 8.68 -22.99 41.51
C MET A 37 7.69 -22.49 40.50
N LEU A 38 6.95 -21.44 40.89
CA LEU A 38 6.11 -20.66 40.02
C LEU A 38 7.00 -20.54 38.82
N ASP A 39 6.61 -21.25 37.76
CA ASP A 39 7.49 -21.65 36.68
C ASP A 39 8.51 -20.55 36.53
N LYS A 40 9.79 -20.86 36.78
CA LYS A 40 10.82 -19.99 36.22
C LYS A 40 10.48 -20.07 34.75
N ARG A 41 9.68 -19.08 34.29
CA ARG A 41 9.20 -18.96 32.92
C ARG A 41 10.45 -19.26 32.14
N PRO A 42 10.43 -20.24 31.22
CA PRO A 42 11.62 -20.50 30.41
C PRO A 42 12.03 -19.10 29.97
N ARG A 43 13.25 -18.67 30.34
CA ARG A 43 13.76 -17.38 29.92
C ARG A 43 13.72 -17.52 28.42
N SER A 44 12.62 -17.04 27.84
CA SER A 44 12.48 -16.87 26.41
C SER A 44 13.76 -16.13 26.10
N LYS A 45 14.50 -16.62 25.12
CA LYS A 45 15.58 -15.85 24.52
C LYS A 45 14.89 -14.65 23.87
N GLU A 46 14.39 -13.74 24.70
CA GLU A 46 13.72 -12.53 24.32
C GLU A 46 14.83 -11.66 23.80
N TYR A 47 14.81 -11.48 22.48
CA TYR A 47 15.73 -10.61 21.75
C TYR A 47 15.67 -9.15 22.24
N PHE A 48 14.68 -8.84 23.09
CA PHE A 48 14.42 -7.54 23.68
C PHE A 48 14.48 -7.66 25.22
N ALA A 49 15.67 -7.50 25.79
CA ALA A 49 15.82 -7.55 27.25
C ALA A 49 15.23 -6.28 27.88
N GLU A 50 14.23 -6.42 28.76
CA GLU A 50 13.64 -5.28 29.51
C GLU A 50 14.73 -4.49 30.26
N SER A 51 15.78 -5.15 30.75
CA SER A 51 16.93 -4.53 31.39
C SER A 51 17.76 -3.63 30.47
N GLU A 52 17.77 -3.91 29.16
CA GLU A 52 18.53 -3.14 28.17
C GLU A 52 17.71 -1.93 27.68
N TYR A 53 16.42 -2.12 27.41
CA TYR A 53 15.58 -1.11 26.77
C TYR A 53 14.69 -0.32 27.74
N GLY A 54 14.55 -0.77 28.99
CA GLY A 54 13.70 -0.14 30.01
C GLY A 54 12.20 -0.24 29.75
N VAL A 55 11.78 -1.05 28.77
CA VAL A 55 10.39 -1.27 28.40
C VAL A 55 10.09 -2.76 28.31
N LYS A 56 8.87 -3.15 28.72
CA LYS A 56 8.39 -4.53 28.59
C LYS A 56 8.14 -4.88 27.14
N ALA A 57 8.43 -6.14 26.78
CA ALA A 57 8.08 -6.66 25.46
C ALA A 57 6.55 -6.67 25.27
N SER A 58 6.09 -6.33 24.06
CA SER A 58 4.66 -6.22 23.75
C SER A 58 3.95 -7.58 23.72
N PRO A 59 2.65 -7.67 24.03
CA PRO A 59 1.90 -8.93 24.01
C PRO A 59 1.88 -9.57 22.62
N ARG A 60 1.84 -10.91 22.57
CA ARG A 60 1.57 -11.68 21.34
C ARG A 60 0.06 -11.92 21.23
N VAL A 61 -0.48 -11.74 20.03
CA VAL A 61 -1.90 -11.92 19.71
C VAL A 61 -2.06 -13.12 18.78
N ALA A 62 -3.09 -13.94 19.01
CA ALA A 62 -3.34 -15.15 18.23
C ALA A 62 -4.00 -14.87 16.86
N PHE A 63 -4.84 -13.82 16.79
CA PHE A 63 -5.50 -13.41 15.55
C PHE A 63 -4.75 -12.23 14.93
N MET A 64 -4.15 -12.47 13.77
CA MET A 64 -3.39 -11.46 13.02
C MET A 64 -4.35 -10.79 12.03
N ARG A 65 -4.98 -9.69 12.47
CA ARG A 65 -5.68 -8.79 11.53
C ARG A 65 -4.74 -7.67 11.15
N ARG A 66 -4.63 -7.40 9.86
CA ARG A 66 -3.87 -6.27 9.34
C ARG A 66 -4.56 -4.95 9.69
N GLY A 67 -3.75 -3.90 9.92
CA GLY A 67 -4.26 -2.59 10.31
C GLY A 67 -4.89 -2.56 11.71
N GLY A 68 -5.74 -1.55 11.95
CA GLY A 68 -6.44 -1.37 13.23
C GLY A 68 -5.58 -0.74 14.34
N GLY A 69 -4.38 -0.28 14.00
CA GLY A 69 -3.56 0.55 14.89
C GLY A 69 -4.11 1.97 15.06
N ARG A 70 -3.40 2.75 15.87
CA ARG A 70 -3.73 4.15 16.17
C ARG A 70 -2.86 5.08 15.34
N ASP A 71 -3.44 6.17 14.84
CA ASP A 71 -2.64 7.30 14.37
C ASP A 71 -1.99 7.98 15.59
N GLN A 72 -0.67 8.01 15.60
CA GLN A 72 0.11 8.65 16.64
C GLN A 72 1.39 9.26 16.06
N LEU A 73 1.59 10.54 16.33
CA LEU A 73 2.93 11.11 16.31
C LEU A 73 3.73 10.56 17.50
N GLY A 74 3.12 10.57 18.68
CA GLY A 74 3.73 10.12 19.93
C GLY A 74 4.42 11.26 20.68
N LYS A 75 4.52 11.11 22.00
CA LYS A 75 5.26 12.03 22.87
C LYS A 75 6.76 11.73 22.78
N PRO A 76 7.64 12.70 23.09
CA PRO A 76 9.05 12.41 23.27
C PRO A 76 9.26 11.29 24.29
N TYR A 77 10.20 10.40 24.00
CA TYR A 77 10.46 9.21 24.82
C TYR A 77 11.96 8.91 24.87
N GLN A 78 12.38 8.18 25.90
CA GLN A 78 13.78 7.85 26.14
C GLN A 78 13.97 6.34 26.05
N VAL A 79 15.00 5.91 25.31
CA VAL A 79 15.43 4.51 25.23
C VAL A 79 16.94 4.48 25.36
N ARG A 80 17.49 3.62 26.24
CA ARG A 80 18.93 3.53 26.51
C ARG A 80 19.58 4.89 26.85
N GLY A 81 18.88 5.75 27.58
CA GLY A 81 19.36 7.09 27.95
C GLY A 81 19.29 8.14 26.82
N LYS A 82 18.96 7.77 25.58
CA LYS A 82 18.83 8.69 24.45
C LYS A 82 17.37 9.12 24.25
N TRP A 83 17.16 10.43 24.13
CA TRP A 83 15.86 11.01 23.83
C TRP A 83 15.53 10.94 22.33
N TYR A 84 14.30 10.57 22.03
CA TYR A 84 13.70 10.56 20.71
C TYR A 84 12.49 11.49 20.69
N TYR A 85 12.40 12.29 19.64
CA TYR A 85 11.35 13.29 19.45
C TYR A 85 10.61 12.96 18.17
N PRO A 86 9.52 12.18 18.24
CA PRO A 86 8.69 11.93 17.07
C PRO A 86 8.18 13.23 16.46
N LYS A 87 8.36 13.38 15.15
CA LYS A 87 7.92 14.54 14.37
C LYS A 87 7.56 14.11 12.96
N GLU A 88 6.59 14.78 12.37
CA GLU A 88 6.30 14.64 10.96
C GLU A 88 7.23 15.57 10.20
N ASP A 89 8.06 14.99 9.34
CA ASP A 89 9.03 15.71 8.54
C ASP A 89 8.85 15.26 7.08
N ARG A 90 8.12 16.08 6.31
CA ARG A 90 7.75 15.78 4.92
C ARG A 90 8.97 15.73 3.98
N HIS A 91 10.10 16.27 4.42
CA HIS A 91 11.35 16.29 3.67
C HIS A 91 12.38 15.33 4.27
N TYR A 92 11.96 14.41 5.14
CA TYR A 92 12.87 13.43 5.71
C TYR A 92 13.47 12.56 4.62
N ALA A 93 14.77 12.71 4.41
CA ALA A 93 15.59 11.85 3.57
C ALA A 93 16.93 11.64 4.29
N LYS A 94 17.23 10.40 4.66
CA LYS A 94 18.45 10.08 5.40
C LYS A 94 19.09 8.78 4.93
N VAL A 95 20.42 8.78 4.89
CA VAL A 95 21.23 7.58 4.66
C VAL A 95 21.73 7.03 5.98
N GLY A 96 21.67 5.71 6.14
CA GLY A 96 22.12 5.02 7.34
C GLY A 96 22.05 3.51 7.17
N LEU A 97 22.27 2.76 8.25
CA LEU A 97 22.13 1.30 8.22
C LEU A 97 20.67 0.90 8.42
N ALA A 98 20.22 -0.08 7.66
CA ALA A 98 19.02 -0.85 7.94
C ALA A 98 19.37 -2.20 8.57
N SER A 99 18.49 -2.69 9.43
CA SER A 99 18.43 -4.11 9.77
C SER A 99 17.00 -4.62 9.62
N TRP A 100 16.73 -5.85 10.04
CA TRP A 100 15.38 -6.40 9.99
C TRP A 100 15.01 -7.16 11.27
N TYR A 101 13.71 -7.19 11.56
CA TYR A 101 13.16 -7.83 12.75
C TYR A 101 13.02 -9.34 12.57
N GLY A 102 13.67 -10.12 13.43
CA GLY A 102 13.58 -11.58 13.42
C GLY A 102 12.21 -12.15 13.87
N ASP A 103 12.01 -13.45 13.65
CA ASP A 103 10.76 -14.18 13.91
C ASP A 103 10.19 -14.07 15.33
N ALA A 104 11.04 -13.72 16.31
CA ALA A 104 10.63 -13.55 17.70
C ALA A 104 9.53 -12.49 17.89
N PHE A 105 9.45 -11.52 16.98
CA PHE A 105 8.46 -10.45 17.02
C PHE A 105 7.13 -10.82 16.36
N HIS A 106 7.11 -11.85 15.50
CA HIS A 106 5.91 -12.24 14.74
C HIS A 106 4.68 -12.41 15.65
N GLY A 107 3.55 -11.82 15.27
CA GLY A 107 2.31 -11.85 16.04
C GLY A 107 2.27 -10.94 17.27
N ARG A 108 3.31 -10.13 17.55
CA ARG A 108 3.29 -9.15 18.64
C ARG A 108 2.68 -7.82 18.22
N LEU A 109 2.16 -7.08 19.19
CA LEU A 109 1.72 -5.71 18.96
C LEU A 109 2.91 -4.78 18.75
N THR A 110 2.84 -3.97 17.71
CA THR A 110 3.75 -2.85 17.42
C THR A 110 3.40 -1.62 18.27
N ALA A 111 4.23 -0.58 18.23
CA ALA A 111 4.02 0.65 18.98
C ALA A 111 2.67 1.33 18.69
N ASN A 112 2.14 1.24 17.47
CA ASN A 112 0.84 1.83 17.14
C ASN A 112 -0.35 0.89 17.43
N GLY A 113 -0.09 -0.38 17.77
CA GLY A 113 -1.09 -1.38 18.10
C GLY A 113 -1.47 -2.32 16.95
N GLU A 114 -0.84 -2.19 15.77
CA GLU A 114 -0.94 -3.21 14.73
C GLU A 114 -0.20 -4.48 15.13
N VAL A 115 -0.59 -5.61 14.55
CA VAL A 115 0.13 -6.88 14.74
C VAL A 115 1.27 -6.96 13.74
N TYR A 116 2.50 -7.18 14.23
CA TYR A 116 3.65 -7.42 13.36
C TYR A 116 3.56 -8.79 12.70
N ASP A 117 3.80 -8.83 11.40
CA ASP A 117 3.88 -10.03 10.59
C ASP A 117 5.14 -9.93 9.70
N THR A 118 5.91 -11.01 9.68
CA THR A 118 7.20 -11.10 8.97
C THR A 118 7.00 -11.14 7.46
N ALA A 119 5.85 -11.61 6.99
CA ALA A 119 5.49 -11.68 5.58
C ALA A 119 5.03 -10.33 4.99
N GLN A 120 4.78 -9.33 5.84
CA GLN A 120 4.21 -8.03 5.46
C GLN A 120 5.29 -7.00 5.20
N LEU A 121 5.03 -5.99 4.35
CA LEU A 121 5.96 -4.88 4.13
C LEU A 121 5.86 -3.80 5.20
N THR A 122 6.36 -4.12 6.38
CA THR A 122 6.37 -3.22 7.54
C THR A 122 7.77 -2.82 7.96
N ALA A 123 7.87 -1.74 8.74
CA ALA A 123 9.11 -1.26 9.30
C ALA A 123 8.87 -0.50 10.61
N ALA A 124 9.97 -0.27 11.33
CA ALA A 124 10.00 0.65 12.45
C ALA A 124 10.95 1.80 12.18
N HIS A 125 10.54 2.97 12.68
CA HIS A 125 11.37 4.15 12.65
C HIS A 125 11.33 4.88 14.01
N PRO A 126 12.44 5.50 14.48
CA PRO A 126 12.48 6.06 15.82
C PRO A 126 11.57 7.29 15.98
N THR A 127 11.39 8.08 14.93
CA THR A 127 10.72 9.39 15.05
C THR A 127 9.64 9.67 14.01
N MET A 128 9.38 8.77 13.06
CA MET A 128 8.34 9.05 12.06
C MET A 128 6.95 8.95 12.69
N PRO A 129 5.95 9.66 12.17
CA PRO A 129 4.57 9.40 12.55
C PRO A 129 4.16 7.95 12.28
N LEU A 130 3.25 7.41 13.08
CA LEU A 130 2.71 6.07 12.89
C LEU A 130 1.20 6.12 12.67
N PRO A 131 0.65 5.32 11.75
CA PRO A 131 1.37 4.65 10.68
C PRO A 131 1.78 5.64 9.58
N SER A 132 2.89 5.37 8.90
CA SER A 132 3.35 6.14 7.74
C SER A 132 3.98 5.26 6.68
N TYR A 133 4.28 5.84 5.51
CA TYR A 133 5.02 5.20 4.45
C TYR A 133 6.44 5.76 4.37
N ALA A 134 7.41 4.87 4.18
CA ALA A 134 8.77 5.24 3.88
C ALA A 134 9.27 4.45 2.67
N ARG A 135 9.91 5.13 1.72
CA ARG A 135 10.67 4.48 0.66
C ARG A 135 12.03 4.11 1.21
N VAL A 136 12.41 2.86 1.07
CA VAL A 136 13.71 2.34 1.46
C VAL A 136 14.42 1.90 0.20
N THR A 137 15.62 2.42 -0.01
CA THR A 137 16.48 2.06 -1.15
C THR A 137 17.78 1.48 -0.62
N ASN A 138 18.08 0.23 -0.97
CA ASN A 138 19.40 -0.35 -0.74
C ASN A 138 20.40 0.31 -1.70
N LEU A 139 21.41 0.97 -1.15
CA LEU A 139 22.40 1.71 -1.94
C LEU A 139 23.44 0.82 -2.61
N GLU A 140 23.57 -0.44 -2.18
CA GLU A 140 24.52 -1.40 -2.75
C GLU A 140 23.94 -2.06 -3.99
N THR A 141 22.66 -2.41 -3.97
CA THR A 141 21.98 -3.13 -5.07
C THR A 141 21.12 -2.21 -5.93
N GLY A 142 20.69 -1.06 -5.41
CA GLY A 142 19.70 -0.19 -6.05
C GLY A 142 18.25 -0.63 -5.84
N SER A 143 18.01 -1.77 -5.16
CA SER A 143 16.64 -2.23 -4.88
C SER A 143 15.91 -1.21 -4.00
N SER A 144 14.66 -0.87 -4.36
CA SER A 144 13.83 0.01 -3.54
C SER A 144 12.41 -0.51 -3.36
N VAL A 145 11.82 -0.22 -2.21
CA VAL A 145 10.41 -0.55 -1.91
C VAL A 145 9.85 0.43 -0.89
N ILE A 146 8.56 0.73 -0.98
CA ILE A 146 7.84 1.46 0.06
C ILE A 146 7.40 0.45 1.13
N VAL A 147 7.62 0.81 2.39
CA VAL A 147 7.20 0.04 3.56
C VAL A 147 6.28 0.86 4.46
N ARG A 148 5.38 0.16 5.17
CA ARG A 148 4.53 0.73 6.21
C ARG A 148 5.29 0.81 7.52
N VAL A 149 5.56 2.02 7.99
CA VAL A 149 6.15 2.28 9.30
C VAL A 149 5.05 2.26 10.36
N ASN A 150 4.97 1.20 11.15
CA ASN A 150 3.97 1.02 12.21
C ASN A 150 4.57 0.82 13.61
N ASP A 151 5.90 0.69 13.71
CA ASP A 151 6.59 0.47 14.98
C ASP A 151 7.71 1.50 15.27
N ARG A 152 8.28 1.43 16.49
CA ARG A 152 9.33 2.31 17.00
C ARG A 152 10.66 1.57 17.15
N GLY A 153 11.74 2.22 16.73
CA GLY A 153 13.09 1.65 16.67
C GLY A 153 13.70 1.90 15.30
N PRO A 154 14.94 1.46 15.00
CA PRO A 154 15.91 0.81 15.89
C PRO A 154 16.46 1.72 16.99
N TYR A 155 17.02 1.11 18.02
CA TYR A 155 17.72 1.79 19.13
C TYR A 155 19.21 1.46 19.23
N HIS A 156 19.77 0.85 18.19
CA HIS A 156 21.21 0.61 18.05
C HIS A 156 21.87 1.73 17.24
N GLU A 157 23.13 2.01 17.55
CA GLU A 157 23.88 3.07 16.87
C GLU A 157 24.06 2.78 15.37
N GLY A 158 24.00 3.84 14.56
CA GLY A 158 24.16 3.76 13.11
C GLY A 158 22.94 3.25 12.34
N ARG A 159 21.99 2.56 12.99
CA ARG A 159 20.76 2.08 12.34
C ARG A 159 19.68 3.15 12.34
N ILE A 160 19.01 3.32 11.19
CA ILE A 160 17.97 4.33 11.00
C ILE A 160 16.59 3.73 10.77
N ILE A 161 16.52 2.47 10.35
CA ILE A 161 15.27 1.76 10.09
C ILE A 161 15.48 0.27 10.33
N ASP A 162 14.47 -0.40 10.86
CA ASP A 162 14.42 -1.86 10.93
C ASP A 162 13.19 -2.28 10.13
N VAL A 163 13.36 -3.14 9.12
CA VAL A 163 12.26 -3.57 8.24
C VAL A 163 11.81 -4.99 8.58
N SER A 164 10.70 -5.45 8.00
CA SER A 164 10.29 -6.84 8.08
C SER A 164 11.22 -7.76 7.29
N GLU A 165 11.19 -9.06 7.61
CA GLU A 165 11.95 -10.06 6.85
C GLU A 165 11.61 -10.02 5.34
N ARG A 166 10.33 -9.96 4.99
CA ARG A 166 9.89 -9.85 3.60
C ARG A 166 10.50 -8.64 2.89
N ALA A 167 10.50 -7.47 3.54
CA ALA A 167 11.08 -6.26 2.99
C ALA A 167 12.61 -6.38 2.81
N ALA A 168 13.30 -6.99 3.76
CA ALA A 168 14.75 -7.23 3.66
C ALA A 168 15.12 -8.21 2.54
N GLN A 169 14.27 -9.22 2.28
CA GLN A 169 14.43 -10.12 1.14
C GLN A 169 14.27 -9.37 -0.19
N MET A 170 13.26 -8.49 -0.31
CA MET A 170 13.06 -7.67 -1.51
C MET A 170 14.18 -6.65 -1.73
N LEU A 171 14.70 -6.06 -0.66
CA LEU A 171 15.82 -5.14 -0.71
C LEU A 171 17.18 -5.82 -0.88
N ASP A 172 17.21 -7.15 -1.01
CA ASP A 172 18.40 -7.97 -1.27
C ASP A 172 19.47 -7.88 -0.16
N TYR A 173 19.04 -7.88 1.11
CA TYR A 173 19.97 -7.99 2.24
C TYR A 173 19.49 -8.90 3.38
N GLY A 174 18.38 -9.63 3.21
CA GLY A 174 17.88 -10.55 4.22
C GLY A 174 18.92 -11.59 4.70
N LYS A 175 19.74 -12.12 3.77
CA LYS A 175 20.81 -13.08 4.09
C LYS A 175 22.03 -12.43 4.77
N VAL A 176 22.32 -11.17 4.44
CA VAL A 176 23.46 -10.42 4.99
C VAL A 176 23.14 -9.88 6.39
N GLY A 177 21.86 -9.58 6.65
CA GLY A 177 21.35 -9.11 7.93
C GLY A 177 21.20 -7.58 8.01
N THR A 178 22.13 -6.84 7.39
CA THR A 178 22.13 -5.37 7.38
C THR A 178 22.54 -4.83 6.02
N ALA A 179 22.08 -3.64 5.67
CA ALA A 179 22.50 -2.93 4.45
C ALA A 179 22.57 -1.42 4.67
N LYS A 180 23.36 -0.73 3.85
CA LYS A 180 23.35 0.73 3.78
C LYS A 180 22.17 1.17 2.91
N VAL A 181 21.24 1.92 3.50
CA VAL A 181 20.00 2.34 2.82
C VAL A 181 19.83 3.85 2.83
N LYS A 182 19.07 4.35 1.85
CA LYS A 182 18.41 5.66 1.90
C LYS A 182 16.95 5.46 2.31
N VAL A 183 16.49 6.21 3.30
CA VAL A 183 15.12 6.19 3.80
C VAL A 183 14.49 7.56 3.54
N GLU A 184 13.34 7.56 2.88
CA GLU A 184 12.61 8.76 2.49
C GLU A 184 11.18 8.67 3.00
N TYR A 185 10.69 9.73 3.65
CA TYR A 185 9.30 9.80 4.07
C TYR A 185 8.38 10.03 2.86
N VAL A 186 7.35 9.19 2.71
CA VAL A 186 6.40 9.28 1.60
C VAL A 186 5.10 9.95 2.06
N GLY A 187 4.62 9.67 3.27
CA GLY A 187 3.37 10.25 3.77
C GLY A 187 2.75 9.46 4.91
N ARG A 188 1.56 9.89 5.37
CA ARG A 188 0.74 9.13 6.32
C ARG A 188 0.16 7.89 5.63
N ALA A 189 0.05 6.79 6.37
CA ALA A 189 -0.56 5.58 5.88
C ALA A 189 -2.00 5.44 6.43
N PRO A 190 -2.95 4.87 5.68
CA PRO A 190 -4.29 4.57 6.16
C PRO A 190 -4.29 3.62 7.36
N LEU A 191 -5.31 3.68 8.22
CA LEU A 191 -5.42 2.84 9.43
C LEU A 191 -6.00 1.45 9.18
N ASP A 192 -6.72 1.26 8.07
CA ASP A 192 -7.36 -0.01 7.71
C ASP A 192 -6.34 -1.09 7.32
N GLY A 193 -5.15 -0.68 6.88
CA GLY A 193 -4.06 -1.58 6.54
C GLY A 193 -4.31 -2.36 5.26
N ASN A 194 -5.13 -1.86 4.31
CA ASN A 194 -5.35 -2.49 3.00
C ASN A 194 -4.37 -1.96 1.93
N ASP A 195 -3.09 -1.81 2.30
CA ASP A 195 -2.06 -1.18 1.46
C ASP A 195 -1.12 -2.17 0.74
N ASP A 196 -1.36 -3.48 0.84
CA ASP A 196 -0.44 -4.51 0.31
C ASP A 196 -0.16 -4.37 -1.18
N GLN A 197 -1.21 -4.16 -1.98
CA GLN A 197 -1.06 -3.99 -3.42
C GLN A 197 -0.22 -2.75 -3.75
N TYR A 198 -0.44 -1.64 -3.03
CA TYR A 198 0.32 -0.42 -3.20
C TYR A 198 1.80 -0.60 -2.84
N LEU A 199 2.09 -1.24 -1.71
CA LEU A 199 3.46 -1.49 -1.26
C LEU A 199 4.19 -2.47 -2.21
N MET A 200 3.52 -3.54 -2.65
CA MET A 200 4.08 -4.47 -3.65
C MET A 200 4.36 -3.80 -4.99
N ALA A 201 3.45 -2.96 -5.48
CA ALA A 201 3.61 -2.25 -6.75
C ALA A 201 4.77 -1.25 -6.73
N SER A 202 5.17 -0.78 -5.53
CA SER A 202 6.28 0.17 -5.37
C SER A 202 7.68 -0.46 -5.46
N TYR A 203 7.76 -1.78 -5.57
CA TYR A 203 9.03 -2.50 -5.61
C TYR A 203 9.76 -2.29 -6.93
N HIS A 204 10.98 -1.77 -6.84
CA HIS A 204 11.93 -1.71 -7.95
C HIS A 204 13.12 -2.61 -7.64
N PRO A 205 13.31 -3.72 -8.36
CA PRO A 205 14.45 -4.61 -8.16
C PRO A 205 15.75 -3.92 -8.58
N GLY A 206 16.75 -4.01 -7.72
CA GLY A 206 18.11 -3.56 -7.98
C GLY A 206 18.84 -4.46 -8.96
N ASN A 207 20.01 -4.00 -9.42
CA ASN A 207 20.90 -4.73 -10.34
C ASN A 207 20.24 -5.20 -11.66
N ARG A 208 19.07 -4.66 -12.02
CA ARG A 208 18.47 -4.83 -13.35
C ARG A 208 19.17 -3.90 -14.33
N ARG A 209 19.27 -4.30 -15.62
CA ARG A 209 19.59 -3.34 -16.67
C ARG A 209 18.55 -2.20 -16.60
N PRO A 210 18.96 -0.91 -16.69
CA PRO A 210 18.02 0.20 -16.70
C PRO A 210 16.92 -0.08 -17.72
N ASP A 211 15.69 -0.21 -17.23
CA ASP A 211 14.53 -0.29 -18.08
C ASP A 211 14.26 1.13 -18.60
N PRO A 212 13.91 1.34 -19.88
CA PRO A 212 13.50 2.66 -20.36
C PRO A 212 12.31 3.26 -19.60
N SER A 213 11.59 2.47 -18.78
CA SER A 213 10.57 2.93 -17.85
C SER A 213 11.10 3.38 -16.47
N ASP A 214 12.36 3.07 -16.11
CA ASP A 214 12.95 3.47 -14.83
C ASP A 214 13.13 5.00 -14.77
N GLY A 215 12.39 5.66 -13.86
CA GLY A 215 12.41 7.11 -13.70
C GLY A 215 11.31 7.86 -14.46
N LEU A 216 10.46 7.15 -15.22
CA LEU A 216 9.24 7.73 -15.75
C LEU A 216 8.15 7.76 -14.66
N PRO A 217 7.30 8.81 -14.63
CA PRO A 217 6.12 8.83 -13.79
C PRO A 217 5.24 7.59 -14.05
N THR A 218 4.60 7.08 -13.00
CA THR A 218 3.59 6.03 -13.13
C THR A 218 2.51 6.47 -14.13
N GLY A 219 2.31 5.72 -15.21
CA GLY A 219 1.34 6.03 -16.26
C GLY A 219 1.92 6.44 -17.61
N VAL A 220 3.25 6.51 -17.76
CA VAL A 220 3.89 6.75 -19.07
C VAL A 220 4.19 5.41 -19.77
N MET A 221 3.55 5.19 -20.92
CA MET A 221 3.83 4.06 -21.82
C MET A 221 4.98 4.42 -22.77
N VAL A 222 6.06 3.64 -22.78
CA VAL A 222 7.15 3.79 -23.75
C VAL A 222 6.80 2.99 -25.01
N ALA A 223 6.48 3.68 -26.10
CA ALA A 223 6.38 3.05 -27.40
C ALA A 223 7.78 2.69 -27.91
N MET A 224 8.09 1.40 -28.00
CA MET A 224 9.34 0.92 -28.62
C MET A 224 9.09 0.64 -30.11
N ASN A 225 9.88 1.25 -31.01
CA ASN A 225 9.86 0.96 -32.45
C ASN A 225 10.80 -0.21 -32.81
N GLY A 226 10.76 -1.28 -32.01
CA GLY A 226 11.63 -2.45 -32.16
C GLY A 226 10.89 -3.73 -31.80
N PRO A 227 11.43 -4.92 -32.17
CA PRO A 227 10.82 -6.18 -31.80
C PRO A 227 10.72 -6.28 -30.28
N SER A 228 9.52 -6.50 -29.78
CA SER A 228 9.26 -6.74 -28.36
C SER A 228 10.22 -7.82 -27.85
N PRO A 229 10.94 -7.62 -26.74
CA PRO A 229 11.79 -8.66 -26.17
C PRO A 229 10.90 -9.78 -25.64
N SER A 230 10.58 -10.76 -26.50
CA SER A 230 10.07 -12.04 -26.08
C SER A 230 11.19 -12.73 -25.32
N LEU A 231 11.03 -12.86 -24.00
CA LEU A 231 11.77 -13.87 -23.27
C LEU A 231 11.43 -15.20 -23.93
N SER A 232 12.43 -15.86 -24.50
CA SER A 232 12.30 -17.23 -24.99
C SER A 232 11.98 -18.13 -23.79
N VAL A 233 10.70 -18.32 -23.50
CA VAL A 233 10.24 -19.42 -22.66
C VAL A 233 10.36 -20.66 -23.54
N SER A 234 11.51 -21.29 -23.50
CA SER A 234 11.73 -22.61 -24.06
C SER A 234 10.74 -23.62 -23.44
N ASP A 235 9.94 -24.23 -24.31
CA ASP A 235 9.14 -25.45 -24.15
C ASP A 235 8.21 -25.57 -22.93
N ALA A 236 7.04 -24.93 -23.00
CA ALA A 236 5.79 -25.46 -22.43
C ALA A 236 4.59 -24.85 -23.18
N PRO A 237 3.53 -25.62 -23.52
CA PRO A 237 2.33 -25.05 -24.16
C PRO A 237 1.66 -24.05 -23.20
N PRO A 238 1.12 -22.93 -23.69
CA PRO A 238 0.52 -21.92 -22.82
C PRO A 238 -0.78 -22.46 -22.23
N ALA A 239 -0.77 -22.72 -20.92
CA ALA A 239 -2.00 -22.73 -20.15
C ALA A 239 -2.54 -21.30 -20.12
N ALA A 240 -3.63 -21.06 -20.85
CA ALA A 240 -4.36 -19.81 -20.81
C ALA A 240 -4.83 -19.57 -19.36
N VAL A 241 -4.23 -18.59 -18.69
CA VAL A 241 -4.79 -18.02 -17.46
C VAL A 241 -5.96 -17.12 -17.85
N PRO A 242 -7.20 -17.39 -17.41
CA PRO A 242 -8.32 -16.53 -17.73
C PRO A 242 -8.23 -15.20 -16.98
N PHE A 243 -8.65 -14.14 -17.66
CA PHE A 243 -8.76 -12.77 -17.16
C PHE A 243 -9.74 -12.71 -15.97
N PRO A 244 -9.48 -11.95 -14.89
CA PRO A 244 -10.42 -11.85 -13.78
C PRO A 244 -11.67 -11.08 -14.24
N GLY A 245 -12.82 -11.77 -14.31
CA GLY A 245 -14.11 -11.15 -14.64
C GLY A 245 -15.14 -12.03 -15.34
N GLN A 246 -14.80 -13.24 -15.79
CA GLN A 246 -15.81 -14.14 -16.37
C GLN A 246 -16.41 -15.08 -15.32
N LEU A 247 -17.68 -14.83 -15.00
CA LEU A 247 -18.57 -15.77 -14.32
C LEU A 247 -18.77 -16.99 -15.22
N THR A 248 -18.20 -18.14 -14.87
CA THR A 248 -18.52 -19.41 -15.51
C THR A 248 -19.30 -20.32 -14.56
N ASN A 249 -20.52 -20.61 -15.00
CA ASN A 249 -21.52 -21.47 -14.39
C ASN A 249 -20.96 -22.87 -14.07
N SER A 250 -21.34 -23.38 -12.90
CA SER A 250 -20.98 -24.68 -12.36
C SER A 250 -21.63 -25.85 -13.12
N GLY A 251 -20.83 -26.86 -13.46
CA GLY A 251 -21.29 -28.18 -13.91
C GLY A 251 -20.21 -29.25 -13.70
N GLN A 252 -20.47 -30.17 -12.77
CA GLN A 252 -19.59 -31.24 -12.30
C GLN A 252 -19.42 -32.41 -13.31
N ALA A 253 -18.27 -33.10 -13.27
CA ALA A 253 -18.12 -34.58 -13.15
C ALA A 253 -16.68 -35.00 -13.58
N PHE A 254 -15.79 -35.43 -12.67
CA PHE A 254 -15.58 -36.78 -12.09
C PHE A 254 -14.84 -37.81 -12.99
N ALA A 255 -13.66 -38.22 -12.49
CA ALA A 255 -12.99 -39.53 -12.58
C ALA A 255 -12.04 -39.94 -13.74
N ALA A 256 -10.88 -40.38 -13.26
CA ALA A 256 -10.11 -41.59 -13.62
C ALA A 256 -8.92 -41.49 -14.59
N GLN A 257 -7.92 -42.29 -14.25
CA GLN A 257 -6.50 -42.28 -14.61
C GLN A 257 -6.18 -43.55 -15.46
N PRO A 258 -4.92 -43.89 -15.77
CA PRO A 258 -4.30 -43.87 -17.10
C PRO A 258 -4.05 -45.27 -17.72
N GLY A 259 -3.70 -45.34 -19.02
CA GLY A 259 -3.32 -46.60 -19.68
C GLY A 259 -2.67 -46.43 -21.06
N LEU A 260 -1.63 -47.23 -21.30
CA LEU A 260 -0.68 -47.25 -22.41
C LEU A 260 -1.26 -47.89 -23.70
N SER A 261 -0.80 -47.44 -24.88
CA SER A 261 -0.01 -48.22 -25.88
C SER A 261 -0.30 -47.87 -27.35
N GLU A 262 0.78 -47.94 -28.14
CA GLU A 262 0.90 -48.32 -29.57
C GLU A 262 0.29 -47.40 -30.66
N GLN A 263 1.08 -46.78 -31.56
CA GLN A 263 1.91 -47.31 -32.66
C GLN A 263 1.11 -47.58 -33.96
N SER A 264 1.63 -47.00 -35.05
CA SER A 264 1.42 -47.33 -36.49
C SER A 264 0.48 -46.43 -37.31
N ALA A 265 1.07 -45.68 -38.24
CA ALA A 265 0.49 -45.28 -39.53
C ALA A 265 0.55 -46.50 -40.51
N PRO A 266 0.23 -46.44 -41.83
CA PRO A 266 -0.41 -45.39 -42.67
C PRO A 266 -1.47 -45.94 -43.69
N SER A 267 -2.25 -45.08 -44.37
CA SER A 267 -2.62 -45.23 -45.81
C SER A 267 -3.62 -44.18 -46.34
N GLU A 268 -3.19 -43.52 -47.42
CA GLU A 268 -3.86 -43.15 -48.69
C GLU A 268 -5.34 -42.70 -48.77
N GLN A 269 -5.53 -41.59 -49.51
CA GLN A 269 -6.78 -40.93 -49.97
C GLN A 269 -7.50 -41.72 -51.10
N PRO A 270 -8.59 -41.26 -51.77
CA PRO A 270 -9.55 -40.14 -51.54
C PRO A 270 -11.05 -40.53 -51.73
N ALA A 271 -11.99 -39.67 -51.29
CA ALA A 271 -13.19 -39.22 -52.05
C ALA A 271 -14.31 -38.64 -51.15
N MET A 272 -14.47 -37.31 -51.24
CA MET A 272 -15.68 -36.47 -51.17
C MET A 272 -16.96 -36.99 -50.47
N SER A 273 -17.35 -36.35 -49.37
CA SER A 273 -18.59 -35.55 -49.28
C SER A 273 -18.75 -34.80 -47.94
N ALA A 274 -18.96 -33.48 -48.08
CA ALA A 274 -19.70 -32.51 -47.25
C ALA A 274 -19.75 -32.62 -45.70
N GLN A 275 -19.10 -31.68 -45.00
CA GLN A 275 -19.71 -30.55 -44.24
C GLN A 275 -18.64 -29.81 -43.38
N THR A 276 -18.77 -28.48 -43.29
CA THR A 276 -18.20 -27.41 -42.40
C THR A 276 -17.51 -27.83 -41.08
N PRO A 277 -16.65 -27.02 -40.38
CA PRO A 277 -16.44 -25.56 -40.49
C PRO A 277 -14.99 -25.05 -40.31
N GLY A 278 -14.76 -23.73 -40.45
CA GLY A 278 -13.58 -23.06 -39.90
C GLY A 278 -13.10 -21.87 -40.73
N ALA A 279 -13.70 -20.70 -40.52
CA ALA A 279 -13.21 -19.44 -41.07
C ALA A 279 -11.92 -19.03 -40.34
N SER A 280 -10.80 -19.61 -40.75
CA SER A 280 -9.48 -19.00 -40.59
C SER A 280 -9.19 -18.18 -41.85
N ASP A 281 -8.76 -16.94 -41.59
CA ASP A 281 -8.20 -15.95 -42.52
C ASP A 281 -9.11 -14.76 -42.80
N VAL A 282 -9.34 -13.95 -41.75
CA VAL A 282 -9.47 -12.51 -41.95
C VAL A 282 -8.10 -12.01 -42.37
N VAL A 283 -7.88 -11.91 -43.68
CA VAL A 283 -6.74 -11.20 -44.25
C VAL A 283 -6.98 -9.70 -44.00
N LEU A 284 -6.26 -9.13 -43.04
CA LEU A 284 -6.21 -7.69 -42.84
C LEU A 284 -5.52 -7.05 -44.06
N PRO A 285 -5.96 -5.87 -44.52
CA PRO A 285 -5.24 -5.14 -45.55
C PRO A 285 -3.82 -4.79 -45.08
N ASP A 286 -2.84 -4.86 -45.99
CA ASP A 286 -1.42 -4.53 -45.71
C ASP A 286 -1.20 -3.09 -45.20
N PHE A 287 -2.21 -2.23 -45.30
CA PHE A 287 -2.25 -0.91 -44.70
C PHE A 287 -3.35 -0.83 -43.62
N GLY A 288 -2.94 -0.56 -42.39
CA GLY A 288 -3.86 -0.17 -41.31
C GLY A 288 -4.52 1.20 -41.58
N PRO A 289 -5.51 1.61 -40.77
CA PRO A 289 -6.12 2.92 -40.90
C PRO A 289 -5.05 4.00 -40.87
N ILE A 290 -5.02 4.85 -41.90
CA ILE A 290 -4.12 6.01 -41.98
C ILE A 290 -4.45 6.91 -40.79
N VAL A 291 -3.50 7.02 -39.86
CA VAL A 291 -3.58 8.01 -38.78
C VAL A 291 -3.43 9.38 -39.44
N PRO A 292 -4.40 10.31 -39.32
CA PRO A 292 -4.20 11.66 -39.84
C PRO A 292 -2.97 12.28 -39.17
N GLU A 293 -2.13 12.95 -39.95
CA GLU A 293 -1.03 13.73 -39.38
C GLU A 293 -1.60 14.75 -38.39
N ARG A 294 -0.97 14.81 -37.21
CA ARG A 294 -1.28 15.82 -36.20
C ARG A 294 -1.21 17.21 -36.85
N PRO A 295 -2.23 18.06 -36.73
CA PRO A 295 -2.15 19.43 -37.22
C PRO A 295 -0.94 20.14 -36.59
N GLU A 296 -0.01 20.63 -37.40
CA GLU A 296 1.06 21.48 -36.90
C GLU A 296 0.48 22.84 -36.49
N PHE A 297 0.25 23.02 -35.18
CA PHE A 297 -0.01 24.33 -34.62
C PHE A 297 1.30 25.11 -34.54
N ARG A 298 1.49 26.07 -35.44
CA ARG A 298 2.51 27.13 -35.28
C ARG A 298 2.03 28.13 -34.25
N LEU A 299 2.33 27.88 -32.98
CA LEU A 299 2.09 28.84 -31.91
C LEU A 299 3.27 29.83 -31.78
N PRO A 300 3.01 31.13 -31.55
CA PRO A 300 4.04 32.11 -31.22
C PRO A 300 4.62 31.85 -29.82
N GLN A 301 5.89 32.18 -29.63
CA GLN A 301 6.74 31.78 -28.49
C GLN A 301 6.30 32.26 -27.08
N ASN A 302 5.18 32.98 -26.95
CA ASN A 302 4.67 33.49 -25.67
C ASN A 302 3.17 33.21 -25.54
N SER A 303 2.80 32.05 -24.98
CA SER A 303 1.43 31.71 -24.57
C SER A 303 1.34 31.62 -23.03
N PRO A 304 0.30 32.17 -22.37
CA PRO A 304 0.24 32.29 -20.92
C PRO A 304 -0.44 31.13 -20.15
N PHE A 305 -0.74 29.98 -20.77
CA PHE A 305 -1.26 28.78 -20.08
C PHE A 305 -0.60 27.47 -20.54
N ALA A 306 -0.51 26.50 -19.62
CA ALA A 306 0.13 25.19 -19.82
C ALA A 306 -0.89 24.12 -20.22
N MET A 307 -0.77 23.61 -21.44
CA MET A 307 -1.45 22.40 -21.91
C MET A 307 -0.89 21.17 -21.19
N ALA A 308 -1.77 20.28 -20.71
CA ALA A 308 -1.40 18.96 -20.23
C ALA A 308 -1.04 18.05 -21.42
N SER A 309 0.12 18.29 -22.03
CA SER A 309 0.79 17.33 -22.90
C SER A 309 1.47 16.28 -22.03
N LEU A 310 0.97 15.05 -22.05
CA LEU A 310 1.70 13.91 -21.50
C LEU A 310 3.01 13.73 -22.30
N SER A 311 4.12 13.87 -21.57
CA SER A 311 5.48 13.37 -21.88
C SER A 311 6.35 14.22 -22.81
N TYR A 312 7.59 14.44 -22.34
CA TYR A 312 8.73 15.19 -22.90
C TYR A 312 8.72 16.71 -22.67
N ALA A 313 9.46 17.14 -21.63
CA ALA A 313 9.91 18.51 -21.48
C ALA A 313 11.29 18.67 -22.12
N ASP A 314 11.38 19.53 -23.12
CA ASP A 314 12.63 20.00 -23.71
C ASP A 314 12.71 21.52 -23.45
N GLU A 315 13.45 21.92 -22.41
CA GLU A 315 14.32 23.12 -22.43
C GLU A 315 14.94 23.38 -21.05
N ARG A 316 16.27 23.64 -21.03
CA ARG A 316 16.97 24.18 -19.86
C ARG A 316 16.95 25.71 -19.90
N VAL A 317 16.22 26.35 -18.99
CA VAL A 317 16.33 27.80 -18.78
C VAL A 317 17.34 28.10 -17.67
N LYS A 318 18.39 28.88 -18.01
CA LYS A 318 19.36 29.45 -17.07
C LYS A 318 18.78 30.75 -16.47
N ARG A 319 18.58 30.75 -15.14
CA ARG A 319 18.27 31.86 -14.21
C ARG A 319 16.95 32.61 -14.40
N ALA A 320 16.06 32.46 -13.42
CA ALA A 320 15.16 33.51 -12.93
C ALA A 320 14.87 33.26 -11.44
N ASP A 321 15.10 34.27 -10.59
CA ASP A 321 14.81 34.24 -9.15
C ASP A 321 13.31 34.36 -8.91
N VAL A 322 12.72 33.33 -8.28
CA VAL A 322 11.27 33.07 -8.20
C VAL A 322 10.53 33.93 -7.14
N PHE A 323 11.21 34.79 -6.37
CA PHE A 323 10.59 35.44 -5.21
C PHE A 323 10.69 36.96 -5.13
N ALA A 324 11.10 37.65 -6.20
CA ALA A 324 11.23 39.11 -6.18
C ALA A 324 9.90 39.89 -6.10
N ALA A 325 8.73 39.24 -6.27
CA ALA A 325 7.43 39.91 -6.32
C ALA A 325 6.59 39.81 -5.02
N LEU A 326 7.09 39.19 -3.95
CA LEU A 326 6.33 38.95 -2.72
C LEU A 326 6.65 39.90 -1.55
N ASP A 327 7.54 40.88 -1.73
CA ASP A 327 8.08 41.67 -0.62
C ASP A 327 7.38 43.02 -0.36
N ALA A 328 6.20 43.26 -0.95
CA ALA A 328 5.44 44.48 -0.69
C ALA A 328 3.94 44.19 -0.49
N ASN A 329 3.54 44.15 0.78
CA ASN A 329 2.19 44.01 1.32
C ASN A 329 1.65 42.57 1.43
N GLY A 330 1.81 42.00 2.63
CA GLY A 330 1.27 40.69 2.98
C GLY A 330 -0.25 40.66 2.92
N MET A 331 -0.79 39.75 2.09
CA MET A 331 -2.20 39.39 2.10
C MET A 331 -2.52 38.57 3.36
N SER A 332 -3.59 38.94 4.07
CA SER A 332 -4.04 38.17 5.21
C SER A 332 -4.73 36.88 4.75
N PRO A 333 -4.81 35.84 5.61
CA PRO A 333 -5.60 34.63 5.33
C PRO A 333 -7.08 34.93 4.99
N ALA A 334 -7.61 36.06 5.46
CA ALA A 334 -8.96 36.49 5.15
C ALA A 334 -9.08 37.01 3.71
N ASP A 335 -8.05 37.67 3.20
CA ASP A 335 -8.00 38.17 1.81
C ASP A 335 -7.92 37.02 0.81
N ILE A 336 -7.19 35.96 1.16
CA ILE A 336 -7.13 34.72 0.39
C ILE A 336 -8.51 34.03 0.34
N LEU A 337 -9.19 33.94 1.49
CA LEU A 337 -10.53 33.36 1.57
C LEU A 337 -11.59 34.21 0.84
N GLN A 338 -11.48 35.54 0.89
CA GLN A 338 -12.38 36.42 0.15
C GLN A 338 -12.12 36.37 -1.36
N SER A 339 -10.85 36.33 -1.78
CA SER A 339 -10.48 36.13 -3.18
C SER A 339 -11.03 34.80 -3.70
N TRP A 340 -10.85 33.72 -2.95
CA TRP A 340 -11.38 32.39 -3.30
C TRP A 340 -12.91 32.37 -3.39
N LYS A 341 -13.61 33.00 -2.44
CA LYS A 341 -15.09 33.14 -2.48
C LYS A 341 -15.59 34.10 -3.56
N LYS A 342 -14.72 34.92 -4.14
CA LYS A 342 -15.07 35.88 -5.21
C LYS A 342 -14.75 35.29 -6.58
N SER A 343 -13.69 34.49 -6.70
CA SER A 343 -13.37 33.70 -7.90
C SER A 343 -14.34 32.54 -8.10
N ASN A 344 -14.84 31.93 -7.02
CA ASN A 344 -15.77 30.80 -7.09
C ASN A 344 -17.24 31.23 -6.88
N ARG A 345 -17.59 32.47 -7.23
CA ARG A 345 -18.94 33.03 -7.03
C ARG A 345 -19.87 32.83 -8.23
N GLN A 346 -19.40 32.30 -9.35
CA GLN A 346 -20.30 31.88 -10.43
C GLN A 346 -20.70 30.42 -10.22
N GLU A 347 -22.01 30.25 -9.99
CA GLU A 347 -22.78 29.01 -10.14
C GLU A 347 -22.45 27.86 -9.17
N GLN A 348 -22.69 28.09 -7.88
CA GLN A 348 -23.14 27.00 -7.00
C GLN A 348 -24.62 26.71 -7.27
N ALA A 349 -24.90 25.90 -8.30
CA ALA A 349 -26.03 24.98 -8.23
C ALA A 349 -25.67 23.89 -7.21
N PRO A 350 -26.60 23.42 -6.36
CA PRO A 350 -26.31 22.40 -5.34
C PRO A 350 -25.77 21.14 -6.03
N GLY A 351 -24.73 20.54 -5.45
CA GLY A 351 -24.00 19.39 -5.98
C GLY A 351 -24.89 18.18 -6.24
N SER A 352 -25.51 18.15 -7.41
CA SER A 352 -26.15 16.99 -8.00
C SER A 352 -25.28 16.49 -9.14
N ASP A 353 -25.13 15.17 -9.25
CA ASP A 353 -24.51 14.53 -10.39
C ASP A 353 -25.19 14.98 -11.69
N TYR A 354 -24.41 15.20 -12.74
CA TYR A 354 -24.90 15.67 -14.03
C TYR A 354 -24.17 14.99 -15.18
N VAL A 355 -24.75 15.04 -16.37
CA VAL A 355 -24.12 14.55 -17.61
C VAL A 355 -23.58 15.75 -18.38
N ALA A 356 -22.27 15.78 -18.62
CA ALA A 356 -21.64 16.73 -19.53
C ALA A 356 -21.84 16.21 -20.96
N ALA A 357 -22.71 16.84 -21.74
CA ALA A 357 -23.14 16.43 -23.08
C ALA A 357 -22.28 17.04 -24.21
N GLY A 358 -21.07 17.48 -23.91
CA GLY A 358 -20.09 17.99 -24.89
C GLY A 358 -19.91 19.50 -24.87
N SER A 359 -18.96 19.96 -25.69
CA SER A 359 -18.61 21.37 -25.90
C SER A 359 -18.64 21.67 -27.40
N PHE A 360 -19.23 22.81 -27.76
CA PHE A 360 -19.50 23.21 -29.13
C PHE A 360 -18.96 24.62 -29.38
N ASP A 361 -18.42 24.85 -30.58
CA ASP A 361 -17.99 26.16 -31.07
C ASP A 361 -19.13 26.96 -31.74
N ASP A 362 -20.27 26.30 -32.03
CA ASP A 362 -21.50 26.93 -32.52
C ASP A 362 -22.62 26.89 -31.47
N ALA A 363 -23.18 28.07 -31.17
CA ALA A 363 -24.32 28.24 -30.28
C ALA A 363 -25.57 27.51 -30.77
N THR A 364 -25.72 27.37 -32.09
CA THR A 364 -26.89 26.72 -32.70
C THR A 364 -26.84 25.22 -32.46
N GLU A 365 -25.66 24.62 -32.58
CA GLU A 365 -25.45 23.21 -32.30
C GLU A 365 -25.61 22.88 -30.81
N ALA A 366 -25.04 23.69 -29.92
CA ALA A 366 -25.24 23.53 -28.48
C ALA A 366 -26.73 23.57 -28.09
N LYS A 367 -27.50 24.50 -28.67
CA LYS A 367 -28.96 24.57 -28.46
C LYS A 367 -29.71 23.37 -29.03
N ARG A 368 -29.28 22.84 -30.18
CA ARG A 368 -29.87 21.63 -30.78
C ARG A 368 -29.68 20.43 -29.85
N VAL A 369 -28.47 20.24 -29.31
CA VAL A 369 -28.17 19.14 -28.38
C VAL A 369 -28.89 19.33 -27.05
N ALA A 370 -28.91 20.55 -26.51
CA ALA A 370 -29.67 20.84 -25.29
C ALA A 370 -31.18 20.56 -25.47
N ALA A 371 -31.80 21.01 -26.57
CA ALA A 371 -33.21 20.77 -26.84
C ALA A 371 -33.53 19.27 -27.02
N ALA A 372 -32.61 18.49 -27.59
CA ALA A 372 -32.78 17.05 -27.71
C ALA A 372 -32.74 16.32 -26.35
N LEU A 373 -32.11 16.92 -25.33
CA LEU A 373 -31.91 16.33 -24.01
C LEU A 373 -32.85 16.88 -22.93
N GLU A 374 -33.61 17.94 -23.22
CA GLU A 374 -34.68 18.46 -22.34
C GLU A 374 -35.68 17.41 -21.84
N PRO A 375 -36.08 16.38 -22.61
CA PRO A 375 -36.99 15.34 -22.11
C PRO A 375 -36.38 14.43 -21.04
N PHE A 376 -35.06 14.42 -20.91
CA PHE A 376 -34.31 13.52 -20.02
C PHE A 376 -33.76 14.24 -18.78
N GLY A 377 -33.85 15.57 -18.73
CA GLY A 377 -33.40 16.34 -17.60
C GLY A 377 -33.38 17.83 -17.87
N ARG A 378 -33.02 18.59 -16.83
CA ARG A 378 -32.81 20.03 -16.96
C ARG A 378 -31.50 20.29 -17.68
N THR A 379 -31.56 20.94 -18.84
CA THR A 379 -30.38 21.30 -19.61
C THR A 379 -29.89 22.71 -19.25
N GLU A 380 -28.58 22.88 -19.26
CA GLU A 380 -27.89 24.15 -19.02
C GLU A 380 -26.81 24.33 -20.09
N ILE A 381 -26.75 25.51 -20.70
CA ILE A 381 -25.71 25.86 -21.66
C ILE A 381 -24.83 26.94 -21.03
N GLN A 382 -23.58 26.61 -20.76
CA GLN A 382 -22.59 27.55 -20.28
C GLN A 382 -21.78 28.09 -21.46
N ARG A 383 -21.81 29.42 -21.63
CA ARG A 383 -21.00 30.10 -22.65
C ARG A 383 -19.69 30.60 -22.02
N THR A 384 -18.57 30.24 -22.64
CA THR A 384 -17.23 30.69 -22.23
C THR A 384 -16.49 31.24 -23.45
N GLU A 385 -15.91 32.42 -23.32
CA GLU A 385 -15.07 33.02 -24.36
C GLU A 385 -13.62 32.57 -24.16
N LEU A 386 -13.04 31.89 -25.14
CA LEU A 386 -11.66 31.39 -25.11
C LEU A 386 -10.96 31.83 -26.41
N ASP A 387 -9.88 32.59 -26.28
CA ASP A 387 -9.09 33.12 -27.41
C ASP A 387 -9.89 33.95 -28.45
N GLY A 388 -10.99 34.58 -28.01
CA GLY A 388 -11.86 35.41 -28.86
C GLY A 388 -12.96 34.63 -29.60
N ASP A 389 -13.01 33.31 -29.41
CA ASP A 389 -14.07 32.44 -29.90
C ASP A 389 -15.02 32.05 -28.75
N ASP A 390 -16.33 32.02 -29.04
CA ASP A 390 -17.36 31.60 -28.08
C ASP A 390 -17.45 30.06 -28.07
N TRP A 391 -17.31 29.46 -26.89
CA TRP A 391 -17.53 28.04 -26.65
C TRP A 391 -18.77 27.82 -25.79
N TYR A 392 -19.50 26.75 -26.07
CA TYR A 392 -20.76 26.41 -25.43
C TYR A 392 -20.69 24.98 -24.87
N ALA A 393 -20.69 24.84 -23.54
CA ALA A 393 -20.78 23.55 -22.87
C ALA A 393 -22.24 23.23 -22.53
N VAL A 394 -22.70 22.02 -22.83
CA VAL A 394 -24.06 21.58 -22.52
C VAL A 394 -24.02 20.58 -21.36
N ASN A 395 -24.69 20.91 -20.27
CA ASN A 395 -24.83 20.05 -19.09
C ASN A 395 -26.29 19.64 -18.91
N VAL A 396 -26.53 18.40 -18.48
CA VAL A 396 -27.87 17.85 -18.24
C VAL A 396 -27.97 17.31 -16.83
N TYR A 397 -28.90 17.85 -16.06
CA TYR A 397 -29.18 17.45 -14.69
C TYR A 397 -30.40 16.53 -14.65
N PRO A 398 -30.29 15.30 -14.11
CA PRO A 398 -31.44 14.41 -13.98
C PRO A 398 -32.55 15.06 -13.15
N ASP A 399 -33.78 15.05 -13.65
CA ASP A 399 -34.95 15.67 -13.02
C ASP A 399 -35.76 14.69 -12.15
N GLY A 400 -35.26 13.47 -12.00
CA GLY A 400 -35.89 12.39 -11.23
C GLY A 400 -36.77 11.44 -12.04
N HIS A 401 -36.95 11.66 -13.34
CA HIS A 401 -37.73 10.77 -14.22
C HIS A 401 -36.92 9.61 -14.84
N GLY A 402 -35.59 9.62 -14.71
CA GLY A 402 -34.66 8.57 -15.16
C GLY A 402 -33.40 8.51 -14.32
N SER A 403 -32.66 7.41 -14.40
CA SER A 403 -31.33 7.31 -13.79
C SER A 403 -30.31 8.14 -14.56
N ILE A 404 -29.21 8.52 -13.91
CA ILE A 404 -28.15 9.28 -14.60
C ILE A 404 -27.53 8.52 -15.78
N ASP A 405 -27.55 7.20 -15.73
CA ASP A 405 -27.09 6.33 -16.80
C ASP A 405 -28.05 6.37 -18.01
N ASP A 406 -29.37 6.55 -17.77
CA ASP A 406 -30.36 6.74 -18.85
C ASP A 406 -30.15 8.09 -19.56
N VAL A 407 -29.82 9.13 -18.81
CA VAL A 407 -29.48 10.46 -19.36
C VAL A 407 -28.20 10.40 -20.17
N LEU A 408 -27.19 9.66 -19.71
CA LEU A 408 -25.95 9.44 -20.45
C LEU A 408 -26.19 8.68 -21.75
N GLN A 409 -27.00 7.62 -21.71
CA GLN A 409 -27.33 6.84 -22.89
C GLN A 409 -28.12 7.67 -23.91
N ALA A 410 -29.03 8.53 -23.44
CA ALA A 410 -29.73 9.49 -24.29
C ALA A 410 -28.78 10.52 -24.92
N ALA A 411 -27.79 11.02 -24.17
CA ALA A 411 -26.77 11.92 -24.69
C ALA A 411 -26.01 11.29 -25.87
N TRP A 412 -25.57 10.04 -25.75
CA TRP A 412 -24.91 9.32 -26.84
C TRP A 412 -25.81 9.13 -28.06
N SER A 413 -27.10 8.81 -27.88
CA SER A 413 -28.01 8.60 -29.00
C SER A 413 -28.47 9.89 -29.70
N HIS A 414 -28.36 11.04 -29.03
CA HIS A 414 -28.83 12.34 -29.53
C HIS A 414 -27.71 13.29 -30.00
N GLY A 415 -26.52 12.76 -30.28
CA GLY A 415 -25.45 13.50 -30.95
C GLY A 415 -24.39 14.08 -30.02
N ALA A 416 -24.30 13.58 -28.78
CA ALA A 416 -23.21 13.87 -27.85
C ALA A 416 -22.41 12.58 -27.56
N PRO A 417 -21.60 12.07 -28.51
CA PRO A 417 -20.88 10.80 -28.35
C PRO A 417 -19.83 10.83 -27.22
N ASP A 418 -19.30 12.00 -26.91
CA ASP A 418 -18.30 12.21 -25.86
C ASP A 418 -18.91 12.53 -24.50
N ALA A 419 -20.22 12.30 -24.33
CA ALA A 419 -20.91 12.59 -23.09
C ALA A 419 -20.35 11.75 -21.94
N LEU A 420 -20.26 12.36 -20.75
CA LEU A 420 -19.74 11.71 -19.54
C LEU A 420 -20.48 12.17 -18.29
N VAL A 421 -20.53 11.28 -17.30
CA VAL A 421 -21.14 11.57 -16.00
C VAL A 421 -20.13 12.27 -15.10
N VAL A 422 -20.52 13.43 -14.57
CA VAL A 422 -19.79 14.17 -13.54
C VAL A 422 -20.50 13.96 -12.21
N ARG A 423 -19.79 13.35 -11.24
CA ARG A 423 -20.29 13.14 -9.88
C ARG A 423 -19.60 14.10 -8.91
N ASN A 424 -20.39 14.82 -8.11
CA ASN A 424 -19.90 15.86 -7.19
C ASN A 424 -19.80 15.40 -5.74
#